data_AF-A0A5J4KHY8-F1
#
_entry.id   AF-A0A5J4KHY8-F1
#
_cell.length_a   1.000
_cell.length_b   1.000
_cell.length_c   1.000
_cell.angle_alpha   90.00
_cell.angle_beta   90.00
_cell.angle_gamma   90.00
#
_symmetry.space_group_name_H-M   'P 1'
#
loop_
_entity.id
_entity.type
_entity.pdbx_description
1 polymer ?
#
loop_
_entity_poly.entity_id
_entity_poly.type
_entity_poly.pdbx_seq_one_letter_code
_entity_poly.pdbx_strand_id
1 'polypeptide(L)'
;MYISTNETGTTCYDYIRARLRTSTGATISTPQTLCNADAQGWTQFSFDVTSALSSYKGQQVQVAFLGTTDSSLSSNYYVDDVALTVQ
;
A
#
# COMPACT_ATOMS: atom_id res chain seq x y z
N MET A 1 -5.54 1.80 -7.03
CA MET A 1 -4.89 0.47 -7.06
C MET A 1 -5.78 -0.52 -7.75
N TYR A 2 -5.17 -1.47 -8.44
CA TYR A 2 -5.84 -2.60 -9.09
C TYR A 2 -5.11 -3.89 -8.70
N ILE A 3 -5.88 -4.95 -8.47
CA ILE A 3 -5.37 -6.27 -8.08
C ILE A 3 -5.92 -7.29 -9.07
N SER A 4 -5.03 -8.08 -9.65
CA SER A 4 -5.38 -9.23 -10.49
C SER A 4 -4.80 -10.49 -9.84
N THR A 5 -5.62 -11.50 -9.61
CA THR A 5 -5.19 -12.72 -8.92
C THR A 5 -5.83 -13.96 -9.53
N ASN A 6 -5.10 -15.08 -9.47
CA ASN A 6 -5.60 -16.42 -9.75
C ASN A 6 -6.11 -17.13 -8.49
N GLU A 7 -5.88 -16.57 -7.30
CA GLU A 7 -6.42 -17.06 -6.04
C GLU A 7 -7.95 -16.94 -5.99
N THR A 8 -8.60 -17.82 -5.23
CA THR A 8 -10.07 -17.83 -5.09
C THR A 8 -10.50 -17.86 -3.63
N GLY A 9 -11.72 -17.42 -3.35
CA GLY A 9 -12.25 -17.34 -1.99
C GLY A 9 -11.83 -16.06 -1.26
N THR A 10 -11.94 -16.09 0.07
CA THR A 10 -11.76 -14.91 0.94
C THR A 10 -10.49 -14.95 1.78
N THR A 11 -9.66 -15.98 1.59
CA THR A 11 -8.40 -16.12 2.33
C THR A 11 -7.33 -15.23 1.72
N CYS A 12 -6.67 -14.44 2.57
CA CYS A 12 -5.52 -13.63 2.17
C CYS A 12 -4.24 -14.47 2.21
N TYR A 13 -3.57 -14.59 1.07
CA TYR A 13 -2.26 -15.22 0.88
C TYR A 13 -1.23 -14.17 0.50
N ASP A 14 -1.57 -13.36 -0.50
CA ASP A 14 -0.70 -12.32 -1.06
C ASP A 14 -1.19 -10.95 -0.62
N TYR A 15 -0.26 -10.01 -0.39
CA TYR A 15 -0.59 -8.68 0.13
C TYR A 15 0.06 -7.55 -0.66
N ILE A 16 -0.65 -6.43 -0.79
CA ILE A 16 -0.07 -5.12 -1.10
C ILE A 16 -0.31 -4.15 0.06
N ARG A 17 0.73 -3.41 0.43
CA ARG A 17 0.67 -2.41 1.50
C ARG A 17 1.20 -1.07 1.01
N ALA A 18 0.42 -0.01 1.22
CA ALA A 18 0.95 1.36 1.14
C ALA A 18 1.47 1.76 2.52
N ARG A 19 2.69 2.27 2.57
CA ARG A 19 3.37 2.68 3.82
C ARG A 19 3.99 4.05 3.68
N LEU A 20 4.00 4.76 4.80
CA LEU A 20 4.88 5.90 5.04
C LEU A 20 6.05 5.40 5.87
N ARG A 21 7.28 5.74 5.45
CA ARG A 21 8.51 5.28 6.11
C ARG A 21 9.50 6.42 6.28
N THR A 22 10.39 6.28 7.25
CA THR A 22 11.56 7.15 7.40
C THR A 22 12.54 6.90 6.25
N SER A 23 13.54 7.78 6.09
CA SER A 23 14.62 7.57 5.12
C SER A 23 15.43 6.28 5.35
N THR A 24 15.46 5.78 6.59
CA THR A 24 16.11 4.50 6.96
C THR A 24 15.21 3.28 6.76
N GLY A 25 13.97 3.46 6.26
CA GLY A 25 13.03 2.39 5.99
C GLY A 25 12.18 1.96 7.19
N ALA A 26 12.32 2.60 8.36
CA ALA A 26 11.45 2.33 9.51
C ALA A 26 10.01 2.78 9.18
N THR A 27 9.02 1.98 9.54
CA THR A 27 7.61 2.27 9.22
C THR A 27 7.07 3.35 10.16
N ILE A 28 6.55 4.43 9.57
CA ILE A 28 5.84 5.50 10.27
C ILE A 28 4.36 5.12 10.40
N SER A 29 3.74 4.71 9.29
CA SER A 29 2.34 4.32 9.22
C SER A 29 2.10 3.38 8.02
N THR A 30 1.02 2.60 8.08
CA THR A 30 0.54 1.76 6.97
C THR A 30 -0.91 2.17 6.65
N PRO A 31 -1.13 3.22 5.83
CA PRO A 31 -2.48 3.70 5.53
C PRO A 31 -3.38 2.68 4.84
N GLN A 32 -2.79 1.71 4.11
CA GLN A 32 -3.56 0.68 3.42
C GLN A 32 -2.87 -0.68 3.46
N THR A 33 -3.67 -1.72 3.69
CA THR A 33 -3.30 -3.13 3.50
C THR A 33 -4.45 -3.82 2.75
N LEU A 34 -4.15 -4.31 1.55
CA LEU A 34 -5.05 -5.13 0.75
C LEU A 34 -4.41 -6.49 0.51
N CYS A 35 -5.21 -7.48 0.15
CA CYS A 35 -4.76 -8.81 -0.22
C CYS A 35 -5.40 -9.30 -1.52
N ASN A 36 -5.03 -10.50 -1.97
CA ASN A 36 -5.65 -11.15 -3.14
C ASN A 36 -7.19 -11.25 -3.03
N ALA A 37 -7.74 -11.42 -1.81
CA ALA A 37 -9.20 -11.48 -1.61
C ALA A 37 -9.91 -10.13 -1.81
N ASP A 38 -9.18 -9.01 -1.85
CA ASP A 38 -9.72 -7.68 -2.14
C ASP A 38 -9.69 -7.35 -3.65
N ALA A 39 -9.52 -8.36 -4.51
CA ALA A 39 -9.39 -8.15 -5.94
C ALA A 39 -10.65 -7.56 -6.57
N GLN A 40 -10.48 -6.39 -7.19
CA GLN A 40 -11.52 -5.63 -7.85
C GLN A 40 -10.90 -4.73 -8.93
N GLY A 41 -11.75 -4.02 -9.69
CA GLY A 41 -11.33 -3.01 -10.66
C GLY A 41 -10.50 -1.87 -10.06
N TRP A 42 -10.00 -0.97 -10.92
CA TRP A 42 -9.27 0.21 -10.49
C TRP A 42 -10.06 0.98 -9.42
N THR A 43 -9.47 1.08 -8.23
CA THR A 43 -10.08 1.73 -7.07
C THR A 43 -9.18 2.84 -6.56
N GLN A 44 -9.73 4.05 -6.43
CA GLN A 44 -9.01 5.17 -5.84
C GLN A 44 -9.03 5.08 -4.30
N PHE A 45 -7.89 5.33 -3.67
CA PHE A 45 -7.77 5.39 -2.21
C PHE A 45 -7.19 6.75 -1.80
N SER A 46 -7.76 7.33 -0.74
CA SER A 46 -7.32 8.61 -0.17
C SER A 46 -7.31 8.50 1.35
N PHE A 47 -6.27 9.05 1.98
CA PHE A 47 -6.03 8.96 3.41
C PHE A 47 -5.55 10.30 3.95
N ASP A 48 -6.09 10.73 5.10
CA ASP A 48 -5.46 11.79 5.87
C ASP A 48 -4.30 11.22 6.69
N VAL A 49 -3.09 11.68 6.37
CA VAL A 49 -1.83 11.26 6.99
C VAL A 49 -1.19 12.36 7.83
N THR A 50 -1.89 13.47 8.07
CA THR A 50 -1.37 14.66 8.73
C THR A 50 -0.83 14.36 10.13
N SER A 51 -1.59 13.61 10.93
CA SER A 51 -1.19 13.25 12.29
C SER A 51 0.04 12.33 12.30
N ALA A 52 0.07 11.34 11.40
CA ALA A 52 1.18 10.39 11.26
C ALA A 52 2.49 11.08 10.84
N LEU A 53 2.42 12.13 10.02
CA LEU A 53 3.60 12.86 9.52
C LEU A 53 3.97 14.08 10.38
N SER A 54 3.17 14.43 11.40
CA SER A 54 3.36 15.65 12.19
C SER A 54 4.74 15.74 12.86
N SER A 55 5.26 14.62 13.38
CA SER A 55 6.60 14.54 14.00
C SER A 55 7.76 14.46 13.00
N TYR A 56 7.47 14.38 11.70
CA TYR A 56 8.46 14.21 10.63
C TYR A 56 8.59 15.46 9.74
N LYS A 57 8.02 16.59 10.16
CA LYS A 57 8.17 17.88 9.46
C LYS A 57 9.65 18.25 9.32
N GLY A 58 10.04 18.67 8.11
CA GLY A 58 11.42 19.01 7.78
C GLY A 58 12.36 17.80 7.60
N GLN A 59 11.85 16.57 7.72
CA GLN A 59 12.60 15.35 7.48
C GLN A 59 12.20 14.72 6.15
N GLN A 60 13.11 13.96 5.56
CA GLN A 60 12.79 13.13 4.40
C GLN A 60 11.96 11.92 4.83
N VAL A 61 10.84 11.71 4.15
CA VAL A 61 9.99 10.53 4.28
C VAL A 61 9.85 9.84 2.92
N GLN A 62 9.45 8.58 2.95
CA GLN A 62 9.22 7.75 1.77
C GLN A 62 7.77 7.29 1.73
N VAL A 63 7.13 7.41 0.57
CA VAL A 63 5.91 6.65 0.23
C VAL A 63 6.36 5.35 -0.40
N ALA A 64 5.97 4.22 0.18
CA ALA A 64 6.42 2.89 -0.24
C ALA A 64 5.23 1.95 -0.47
N PHE A 65 5.19 1.31 -1.63
CA PHE A 65 4.27 0.23 -1.95
C PHE A 65 5.03 -1.09 -1.86
N LEU A 66 4.49 -2.04 -1.09
CA LEU A 66 5.12 -3.34 -0.85
C LEU A 66 4.14 -4.44 -1.22
N GLY A 67 4.43 -5.13 -2.33
CA GLY A 67 3.78 -6.38 -2.71
C GLY A 67 4.53 -7.58 -2.12
N THR A 68 3.81 -8.57 -1.62
CA THR A 68 4.34 -9.87 -1.21
C THR A 68 3.44 -10.96 -1.77
N THR A 69 4.04 -11.93 -2.43
CA THR A 69 3.34 -13.14 -2.89
C THR A 69 3.94 -14.37 -2.23
N ASP A 70 3.21 -15.47 -2.22
CA ASP A 70 3.76 -16.78 -1.91
C ASP A 70 4.22 -17.53 -3.19
N SER A 71 4.47 -18.85 -3.07
CA SER A 71 4.93 -19.71 -4.18
C SER A 71 3.80 -20.41 -4.94
N SER A 72 2.53 -20.08 -4.68
CA SER A 72 1.33 -20.75 -5.18
C SER A 72 0.72 -19.98 -6.38
N LEU A 73 -0.59 -19.63 -6.35
CA LEU A 73 -1.26 -18.98 -7.46
C LEU A 73 -0.83 -17.50 -7.52
N SER A 74 -0.75 -16.95 -8.72
CA SER A 74 -0.19 -15.62 -8.90
C SER A 74 -1.16 -14.50 -8.50
N SER A 75 -0.62 -13.47 -7.85
CA SER A 75 -1.25 -12.15 -7.69
C SER A 75 -0.35 -11.04 -8.24
N ASN A 76 -0.95 -10.09 -8.95
CA ASN A 76 -0.30 -8.93 -9.53
C ASN A 76 -0.95 -7.65 -8.99
N TYR A 77 -0.13 -6.66 -8.67
CA TYR A 77 -0.58 -5.40 -8.09
C TYR A 77 -0.14 -4.22 -8.94
N TYR A 78 -1.08 -3.31 -9.19
CA TYR A 78 -0.87 -2.12 -10.01
C TYR A 78 -1.27 -0.88 -9.22
N VAL A 79 -0.40 0.13 -9.29
CA VAL A 79 -0.57 1.43 -8.66
C VAL A 79 -0.40 2.48 -9.75
N ASP A 80 -1.28 3.47 -9.76
CA ASP A 80 -1.29 4.56 -10.72
C ASP A 80 -1.75 5.85 -10.02
N ASP A 81 -1.45 7.01 -10.63
CA ASP A 81 -1.84 8.35 -10.17
C ASP A 81 -1.52 8.66 -8.69
N VAL A 82 -0.31 8.30 -8.25
CA VAL A 82 0.11 8.53 -6.85
C VAL A 82 0.35 10.02 -6.60
N ALA A 83 -0.37 10.58 -5.64
CA ALA A 83 -0.15 11.92 -5.14
C ALA A 83 0.01 11.92 -3.61
N LEU A 84 0.94 12.73 -3.11
CA LEU A 84 1.06 13.11 -1.71
C LEU A 84 1.01 14.63 -1.63
N THR A 85 -0.07 15.16 -1.08
CA THR A 85 -0.26 16.60 -0.93
C THR A 85 0.17 17.02 0.47
N VAL A 86 1.00 18.06 0.55
CA VAL A 86 1.33 18.76 1.78
C VAL A 86 0.70 20.16 1.72
N GLN A 87 0.14 20.60 2.84
CA GLN A 87 -0.41 21.96 3.01
C GLN A 87 0.46 22.75 3.99
#